data_AF-A0A8D8BXE0-F1
#
_entry.id   AF-A0A8D8BXE0-F1
#
_cell.length_a   1.000
_cell.length_b   1.000
_cell.length_c   1.000
_cell.angle_alpha   90.00
_cell.angle_beta   90.00
_cell.angle_gamma   90.00
#
_symmetry.space_group_name_H-M   'P 1'
#
loop_
_entity.id
_entity.type
_entity.pdbx_description
1 polymer ?
#
loop_
_entity_poly.entity_id
_entity_poly.type
_entity_poly.pdbx_seq_one_letter_code
_entity_poly.pdbx_strand_id
1 'polypeptide(L)'
;MRFLVLLSIVVKLVASQISYKSCTYNEICASIQDCPTYQSYSSLPFRNWPQDVQKLAKSNLCNNEMINRTPVLSICCPSPLNSRRCGIQAGDRIAKGTVAKVFEFPWMVLLYSRTDRFVCGGTLVSARYVLTAGHCVNSEESKIISVRVGENDINQPIDCNVVDGEPDCAPAPQDINVEQIIRHPGHSDRSKKNDIALLRLE
;
A
#
# COMPACT_ATOMS: atom_id res chain seq x y z
N MET A 1 27.59 -31.15 63.83
CA MET A 1 26.99 -30.00 63.11
C MET A 1 26.96 -30.30 61.62
N ARG A 2 25.80 -30.71 61.11
CA ARG A 2 25.47 -30.87 59.68
C ARG A 2 24.12 -30.21 59.47
N PHE A 3 24.01 -29.25 58.54
CA PHE A 3 22.80 -28.85 57.78
C PHE A 3 23.33 -27.92 56.66
N LEU A 4 23.43 -28.36 55.39
CA LEU A 4 22.43 -28.39 54.31
C LEU A 4 22.14 -27.02 53.64
N VAL A 5 22.74 -26.89 52.45
CA VAL A 5 22.37 -26.18 51.20
C VAL A 5 21.08 -25.37 51.17
N LEU A 6 21.15 -24.14 50.62
CA LEU A 6 20.15 -23.60 49.67
C LEU A 6 20.83 -22.62 48.69
N LEU A 7 21.32 -23.13 47.56
CA LEU A 7 21.61 -22.32 46.37
C LEU A 7 20.25 -21.88 45.78
N SER A 8 19.95 -20.58 45.85
CA SER A 8 18.79 -20.03 45.17
C SER A 8 19.10 -19.91 43.67
N ILE A 9 18.70 -20.92 42.91
CA ILE A 9 18.67 -20.88 41.44
C ILE A 9 17.54 -19.93 41.04
N VAL A 10 17.90 -18.72 40.60
CA VAL A 10 16.95 -17.84 39.91
C VAL A 10 16.84 -18.33 38.46
N VAL A 11 15.85 -19.17 38.18
CA VAL A 11 15.48 -19.52 36.80
C VAL A 11 14.91 -18.27 36.14
N LYS A 12 15.70 -17.57 35.33
CA LYS A 12 15.18 -16.54 34.43
C LYS A 12 14.34 -17.23 33.36
N LEU A 13 13.03 -17.17 33.52
CA LEU A 13 12.08 -17.46 32.45
C LEU A 13 12.31 -16.43 31.32
N VAL A 14 13.01 -16.85 30.27
CA VAL A 14 13.11 -16.08 29.03
C VAL A 14 11.75 -16.22 28.35
N ALA A 15 10.86 -15.26 28.56
CA ALA A 15 9.71 -15.08 27.68
C ALA A 15 10.24 -14.69 26.31
N SER A 16 10.20 -15.61 25.34
CA SER A 16 10.51 -15.30 23.95
C SER A 16 9.49 -14.27 23.46
N GLN A 17 9.90 -13.01 23.38
CA GLN A 17 9.07 -11.99 22.74
C GLN A 17 8.98 -12.33 21.26
N ILE A 18 7.82 -12.82 20.82
CA ILE A 18 7.52 -13.00 19.41
C ILE A 18 7.56 -11.60 18.79
N SER A 19 8.59 -11.32 18.00
CA SER A 19 8.72 -10.04 17.29
C SER A 19 7.85 -10.09 16.04
N TYR A 20 6.74 -9.36 16.07
CA TYR A 20 5.85 -9.22 14.92
C TYR A 20 6.42 -8.17 13.96
N LYS A 21 6.57 -8.54 12.68
CA LYS A 21 7.01 -7.66 11.60
C LYS A 21 5.91 -6.66 11.26
N SER A 22 6.24 -5.37 11.24
CA SER A 22 5.40 -4.36 10.61
C SER A 22 5.40 -4.55 9.10
N CYS A 23 4.22 -4.72 8.52
CA CYS A 23 4.09 -4.85 7.06
C CYS A 23 4.43 -3.54 6.36
N THR A 24 5.02 -3.65 5.17
CA THR A 24 5.31 -2.51 4.31
C THR A 24 4.04 -1.95 3.68
N TYR A 25 4.12 -0.77 3.05
CA TYR A 25 2.97 -0.12 2.41
C TYR A 25 2.32 -0.94 1.26
N ASN A 26 3.04 -1.93 0.73
CA ASN A 26 2.55 -2.87 -0.29
C ASN A 26 2.03 -4.20 0.27
N GLU A 27 2.11 -4.37 1.58
CA GLU A 27 1.72 -5.58 2.26
C GLU A 27 0.52 -5.31 3.16
N ILE A 28 -0.38 -6.28 3.25
CA ILE A 28 -1.44 -6.30 4.25
C ILE A 28 -1.12 -7.37 5.28
N CYS A 29 -1.39 -7.08 6.54
CA CYS A 29 -1.39 -8.10 7.58
C CYS A 29 -2.65 -8.96 7.40
N ALA A 30 -2.51 -10.10 6.74
CA ALA A 30 -3.62 -10.97 6.37
C ALA A 30 -3.42 -12.37 6.93
N SER A 31 -4.53 -13.11 7.09
CA SER A 31 -4.51 -14.53 7.44
C SER A 31 -3.60 -15.28 6.47
N ILE A 32 -2.75 -16.16 7.02
CA ILE A 32 -1.86 -16.99 6.22
C ILE A 32 -2.60 -17.84 5.19
N GLN A 33 -3.88 -18.16 5.43
CA GLN A 33 -4.73 -18.90 4.48
C GLN A 33 -5.21 -18.06 3.31
N ASP A 34 -5.33 -16.74 3.50
CA ASP A 34 -5.80 -15.79 2.48
C ASP A 34 -4.65 -15.18 1.67
N CYS A 35 -3.41 -15.56 1.98
CA CYS A 35 -2.21 -15.00 1.39
C CYS A 35 -1.96 -15.58 -0.01
N PRO A 36 -1.94 -14.77 -1.09
CA PRO A 36 -1.66 -15.27 -2.44
C PRO A 36 -0.32 -16.01 -2.54
N THR A 37 0.69 -15.54 -1.80
CA THR A 37 2.03 -16.15 -1.71
C THR A 37 2.02 -17.60 -1.23
N TYR A 38 1.05 -18.00 -0.41
CA TYR A 38 0.96 -19.34 0.18
C TYR A 38 -0.29 -20.11 -0.26
N GLN A 39 -0.96 -19.65 -1.32
CA GLN A 39 -2.22 -20.23 -1.79
C GLN A 39 -2.11 -21.73 -2.12
N SER A 40 -0.95 -22.21 -2.57
CA SER A 40 -0.70 -23.63 -2.84
C SER A 40 -0.73 -24.52 -1.59
N TYR A 41 -0.55 -23.93 -0.40
CA TYR A 41 -0.49 -24.65 0.87
C TYR A 41 -1.69 -24.37 1.80
N SER A 42 -2.57 -23.43 1.43
CA SER A 42 -3.68 -22.96 2.29
C SER A 42 -4.68 -24.05 2.67
N SER A 43 -4.77 -25.12 1.88
CA SER A 43 -5.62 -26.30 2.16
C SER A 43 -5.02 -27.28 3.17
N LEU A 44 -3.74 -27.14 3.51
CA LEU A 44 -3.04 -28.03 4.44
C LEU A 44 -2.82 -27.36 5.80
N PRO A 45 -2.88 -28.12 6.92
CA PRO A 45 -2.46 -27.61 8.21
C PRO A 45 -1.01 -27.09 8.16
N PHE A 46 -0.73 -25.94 8.78
CA PHE A 46 0.58 -25.28 8.74
C PHE A 46 1.76 -26.19 9.11
N ARG A 47 1.55 -27.14 10.04
CA ARG A 47 2.55 -28.14 10.46
C ARG A 47 3.02 -29.07 9.32
N ASN A 48 2.20 -29.24 8.28
CA ASN A 48 2.45 -30.11 7.14
C ASN A 48 3.12 -29.37 5.96
N TRP A 49 3.38 -28.06 6.08
CA TRP A 49 4.04 -27.29 5.03
C TRP A 49 5.54 -27.64 4.95
N PRO A 50 6.22 -27.41 3.81
CA PRO A 50 7.68 -27.55 3.73
C PRO A 50 8.41 -26.70 4.78
N GLN A 51 9.51 -27.19 5.34
CA GLN A 51 10.19 -26.56 6.50
C GLN A 51 10.73 -25.16 6.20
N ASP A 52 11.27 -24.97 5.00
CA ASP A 52 11.72 -23.68 4.47
C ASP A 52 10.56 -22.68 4.34
N VAL A 53 9.41 -23.14 3.84
CA VAL A 53 8.19 -22.33 3.74
C VAL A 53 7.66 -21.97 5.13
N GLN A 54 7.65 -22.91 6.08
CA GLN A 54 7.28 -22.63 7.48
C GLN A 54 8.20 -21.58 8.11
N LYS A 55 9.51 -21.67 7.86
CA LYS A 55 10.49 -20.72 8.38
C LYS A 55 10.26 -19.32 7.80
N LEU A 56 10.00 -19.22 6.50
CA LEU A 56 9.70 -17.97 5.82
C LEU A 56 8.39 -17.34 6.30
N ALA A 57 7.34 -18.15 6.48
CA ALA A 57 6.07 -17.68 7.03
C ALA A 57 6.23 -17.15 8.46
N LYS A 58 6.97 -17.87 9.31
CA LYS A 58 7.28 -17.44 10.68
C LYS A 58 8.05 -16.11 10.73
N SER A 59 8.96 -15.86 9.77
CA SER A 59 9.68 -14.58 9.70
C SER A 59 8.82 -13.39 9.24
N ASN A 60 7.66 -13.64 8.65
CA ASN A 60 6.75 -12.60 8.16
C ASN A 60 5.50 -12.43 9.03
N LEU A 61 5.48 -12.98 10.25
CA LEU A 61 4.37 -12.82 11.17
C LEU A 61 4.15 -11.36 11.53
N CYS A 62 2.95 -10.87 11.30
CA CYS A 62 2.55 -9.49 11.62
C CYS A 62 1.55 -9.42 12.77
N ASN A 63 0.80 -10.50 13.01
CA ASN A 63 -0.11 -10.62 14.14
C ASN A 63 -0.39 -12.11 14.45
N ASN A 64 -0.85 -12.39 15.66
CA ASN A 64 -1.32 -13.71 16.07
C ASN A 64 -2.50 -13.54 17.03
N GLU A 65 -3.70 -13.59 16.48
CA GLU A 65 -4.94 -13.37 17.24
C GLU A 65 -5.68 -14.68 17.49
N MET A 66 -6.44 -14.72 18.59
CA MET A 66 -7.33 -15.82 18.92
C MET A 66 -8.76 -15.42 18.56
N ILE A 67 -9.27 -15.92 17.43
CA ILE A 67 -10.67 -15.71 17.01
C ILE A 67 -11.44 -16.98 17.34
N ASN A 68 -12.46 -16.90 18.20
CA ASN A 68 -13.29 -18.05 18.61
C ASN A 68 -12.50 -19.27 19.09
N ARG A 69 -11.44 -19.05 19.89
CA ARG A 69 -10.50 -20.09 20.40
C ARG A 69 -9.65 -20.79 19.32
N THR A 70 -9.65 -20.26 18.10
CA THR A 70 -8.78 -20.71 17.02
C THR A 70 -7.65 -19.69 16.82
N PRO A 71 -6.37 -20.11 16.84
CA PRO A 71 -5.26 -19.23 16.55
C PRO A 71 -5.27 -18.87 15.05
N VAL A 72 -5.38 -17.58 14.76
CA VAL A 72 -5.30 -17.03 13.41
C VAL A 72 -3.93 -16.43 13.23
N LEU A 73 -3.12 -17.12 12.44
CA LEU A 73 -1.77 -16.71 12.10
C LEU A 73 -1.83 -15.70 10.96
N SER A 74 -1.43 -14.46 11.23
CA SER A 74 -1.40 -13.40 10.21
C SER A 74 0.02 -13.06 9.84
N ILE A 75 0.25 -12.91 8.54
CA ILE A 75 1.57 -12.59 7.97
C ILE A 75 1.46 -11.40 7.02
N CYS A 76 2.58 -10.74 6.78
CA CYS A 76 2.67 -9.73 5.74
C CYS A 76 2.57 -10.40 4.37
N CYS A 77 1.43 -10.20 3.73
CA CYS A 77 1.13 -10.70 2.39
C CYS A 77 1.21 -9.55 1.42
N PRO A 78 1.78 -9.75 0.21
CA PRO A 78 1.62 -8.78 -0.87
C PRO A 78 0.13 -8.47 -1.01
N SER A 79 -0.23 -7.19 -0.87
CA SER A 79 -1.58 -6.77 -1.19
C SER A 79 -1.81 -7.15 -2.65
N PRO A 80 -2.87 -7.91 -2.98
CA PRO A 80 -3.33 -7.94 -4.35
C PRO A 80 -3.44 -6.49 -4.82
N LEU A 81 -2.99 -6.20 -6.04
CA LEU A 81 -3.51 -5.06 -6.78
C LEU A 81 -5.04 -5.17 -6.65
N ASN A 82 -5.68 -4.26 -5.92
CA ASN A 82 -6.98 -4.41 -5.22
C ASN A 82 -6.88 -4.82 -3.74
N SER A 83 -6.49 -3.88 -2.88
CA SER A 83 -6.97 -3.91 -1.50
C SER A 83 -8.50 -3.99 -1.51
N ARG A 84 -9.14 -4.65 -0.54
CA ARG A 84 -10.62 -4.62 -0.38
C ARG A 84 -11.17 -3.20 -0.06
N ARG A 85 -10.35 -2.17 -0.19
CA ARG A 85 -10.60 -0.75 0.11
C ARG A 85 -10.13 0.14 -1.06
N CYS A 86 -10.55 -0.17 -2.28
CA CYS A 86 -10.38 0.71 -3.43
C CYS A 86 -11.69 1.45 -3.75
N GLY A 87 -11.61 2.60 -4.42
CA GLY A 87 -12.80 3.35 -4.87
C GLY A 87 -13.70 3.90 -3.76
N ILE A 88 -13.20 4.00 -2.52
CA ILE A 88 -13.93 4.62 -1.42
C ILE A 88 -13.85 6.14 -1.60
N GLN A 89 -14.99 6.74 -1.96
CA GLN A 89 -15.16 8.19 -2.06
C GLN A 89 -15.76 8.73 -0.75
N ALA A 90 -15.26 9.85 -0.27
CA ALA A 90 -15.88 10.60 0.82
C ALA A 90 -16.86 11.64 0.24
N GLY A 91 -18.13 11.29 -0.01
CA GLY A 91 -19.14 12.26 -0.44
C GLY A 91 -20.39 11.69 -1.12
N ASP A 92 -21.47 12.49 -1.14
CA ASP A 92 -22.73 12.20 -1.84
C ASP A 92 -22.68 12.61 -3.32
N ARG A 93 -23.55 11.96 -4.14
CA ARG A 93 -23.64 12.12 -5.60
C ARG A 93 -23.86 13.57 -6.07
N ILE A 94 -23.08 13.99 -7.07
CA ILE A 94 -23.06 15.34 -7.66
C ILE A 94 -24.35 15.68 -8.44
N ALA A 95 -24.95 16.84 -8.15
CA ALA A 95 -25.79 17.61 -9.08
C ALA A 95 -25.33 19.08 -9.06
N LYS A 96 -24.95 19.62 -10.23
CA LYS A 96 -24.22 20.91 -10.40
C LYS A 96 -22.83 20.89 -9.73
N GLY A 97 -21.76 20.87 -10.53
CA GLY A 97 -20.40 20.65 -10.02
C GLY A 97 -19.95 21.68 -8.98
N THR A 98 -19.26 21.22 -7.95
CA THR A 98 -18.64 22.02 -6.89
C THR A 98 -17.15 21.67 -6.80
N VAL A 99 -16.35 22.51 -6.13
CA VAL A 99 -14.97 22.18 -5.79
C VAL A 99 -14.96 20.89 -4.97
N ALA A 100 -14.04 19.98 -5.28
CA ALA A 100 -13.90 18.71 -4.56
C ALA A 100 -13.42 18.99 -3.13
N LYS A 101 -13.91 18.18 -2.18
CA LYS A 101 -13.43 18.26 -0.79
C LYS A 101 -12.08 17.55 -0.67
N VAL A 102 -11.29 17.96 0.33
CA VAL A 102 -10.10 17.20 0.72
C VAL A 102 -10.54 15.77 1.04
N PHE A 103 -9.77 14.79 0.55
CA PHE A 103 -10.04 13.34 0.64
C PHE A 103 -11.16 12.77 -0.25
N GLU A 104 -11.85 13.57 -1.07
CA GLU A 104 -12.97 13.05 -1.87
C GLU A 104 -12.50 12.05 -2.93
N PHE A 105 -11.43 12.35 -3.65
CA PHE A 105 -10.87 11.51 -4.72
C PHE A 105 -9.41 11.15 -4.44
N PRO A 106 -9.11 10.31 -3.43
CA PRO A 106 -7.76 10.10 -2.92
C PRO A 106 -6.82 9.37 -3.91
N TRP A 107 -7.36 8.80 -4.98
CA TRP A 107 -6.60 8.14 -6.04
C TRP A 107 -6.16 9.11 -7.15
N MET A 108 -6.58 10.37 -7.13
CA MET A 108 -6.12 11.34 -8.12
C MET A 108 -4.65 11.65 -7.91
N VAL A 109 -3.90 11.68 -9.02
CA VAL A 109 -2.48 12.00 -8.99
C VAL A 109 -2.10 12.99 -10.07
N LEU A 110 -1.06 13.78 -9.79
CA LEU A 110 -0.46 14.69 -10.75
C LEU A 110 0.87 14.10 -11.24
N LEU A 111 1.08 14.14 -12.55
CA LEU A 111 2.31 13.67 -13.19
C LEU A 111 3.21 14.87 -13.50
N TYR A 112 4.45 14.82 -13.01
CA TYR A 112 5.43 15.89 -13.16
C TYR A 112 6.56 15.48 -14.10
N SER A 113 6.93 16.43 -14.96
CA SER A 113 8.06 16.29 -15.88
C SER A 113 9.40 16.57 -15.18
N ARG A 114 10.51 16.34 -15.90
CA ARG A 114 11.87 16.69 -15.45
C ARG A 114 12.08 18.17 -15.13
N THR A 115 11.22 19.05 -15.64
CA THR A 115 11.28 20.49 -15.42
C THR A 115 10.33 20.95 -14.33
N ASP A 116 9.86 20.02 -13.49
CA ASP A 116 8.93 20.27 -12.39
C ASP A 116 7.61 20.93 -12.84
N ARG A 117 7.14 20.55 -14.03
CA ARG A 117 5.85 21.00 -14.56
C ARG A 117 4.84 19.88 -14.47
N PHE A 118 3.65 20.19 -13.95
CA PHE A 118 2.48 19.34 -14.10
C PHE A 118 2.15 19.20 -15.59
N VAL A 119 2.08 17.96 -16.07
CA VAL A 119 1.85 17.67 -17.50
C VAL A 119 0.58 16.87 -17.76
N CYS A 120 0.22 15.94 -16.87
CA CYS A 120 -0.92 15.05 -17.02
C CYS A 120 -1.43 14.58 -15.66
N GLY A 121 -2.67 14.09 -15.61
CA GLY A 121 -3.19 13.37 -14.46
C GLY A 121 -2.97 11.85 -14.54
N GLY A 122 -3.33 11.16 -13.47
CA GLY A 122 -3.43 9.71 -13.43
C GLY A 122 -4.35 9.23 -12.31
N THR A 123 -4.41 7.92 -12.13
CA THR A 123 -5.16 7.27 -11.06
C THR A 123 -4.29 6.24 -10.35
N LEU A 124 -4.15 6.36 -9.04
CA LEU A 124 -3.50 5.35 -8.21
C LEU A 124 -4.36 4.08 -8.18
N VAL A 125 -3.89 3.01 -8.82
CA VAL A 125 -4.61 1.71 -8.90
C VAL A 125 -4.05 0.69 -7.91
N SER A 126 -2.89 0.97 -7.34
CA SER A 126 -2.34 0.26 -6.19
C SER A 126 -1.29 1.15 -5.51
N ALA A 127 -0.80 0.70 -4.36
CA ALA A 127 0.29 1.34 -3.63
C ALA A 127 1.54 1.65 -4.49
N ARG A 128 1.77 0.93 -5.60
CA ARG A 128 2.95 1.11 -6.47
C ARG A 128 2.66 1.40 -7.93
N TYR A 129 1.39 1.49 -8.32
CA TYR A 129 1.03 1.65 -9.72
C TYR A 129 0.04 2.77 -9.92
N VAL A 130 0.37 3.63 -10.88
CA VAL A 130 -0.50 4.67 -11.41
C VAL A 130 -0.91 4.30 -12.82
N LEU A 131 -2.21 4.37 -13.09
CA LEU A 131 -2.78 4.28 -14.43
C LEU A 131 -2.86 5.68 -15.04
N THR A 132 -2.40 5.82 -16.28
CA THR A 132 -2.52 7.07 -17.05
C THR A 132 -2.69 6.76 -18.54
N ALA A 133 -2.77 7.80 -19.37
CA ALA A 133 -2.86 7.68 -20.81
C ALA A 133 -1.49 7.39 -21.43
N GLY A 134 -1.48 6.61 -22.51
CA GLY A 134 -0.27 6.31 -23.28
C GLY A 134 0.34 7.55 -23.95
N HIS A 135 -0.45 8.56 -24.27
CA HIS A 135 0.05 9.82 -24.82
C HIS A 135 0.74 10.71 -23.76
N CYS A 136 0.45 10.53 -22.47
CA CYS A 136 1.10 11.28 -21.39
C CYS A 136 2.56 10.87 -21.19
N VAL A 137 2.97 9.71 -21.72
CA VAL A 137 4.30 9.13 -21.51
C VAL A 137 5.12 9.06 -22.81
N ASN A 138 4.82 9.93 -23.77
CA ASN A 138 5.24 9.75 -25.16
C ASN A 138 6.58 10.40 -25.56
N SER A 139 7.22 11.23 -24.73
CA SER A 139 8.44 11.93 -25.13
C SER A 139 9.50 11.97 -24.03
N GLU A 140 10.77 12.05 -24.44
CA GLU A 140 11.90 12.26 -23.52
C GLU A 140 11.87 13.65 -22.87
N GLU A 141 11.29 14.66 -23.52
CA GLU A 141 11.08 16.01 -22.95
C GLU A 141 9.93 16.06 -21.94
N SER A 142 8.89 15.25 -22.14
CA SER A 142 7.75 15.07 -21.22
C SER A 142 7.93 13.83 -20.35
N LYS A 143 9.16 13.35 -20.17
CA LYS A 143 9.45 12.17 -19.37
C LYS A 143 8.99 12.43 -17.94
N ILE A 144 7.94 11.71 -17.55
CA ILE A 144 7.41 11.73 -16.20
C ILE A 144 8.49 11.18 -15.28
N ILE A 145 8.91 11.97 -14.30
CA ILE A 145 9.91 11.55 -13.31
C ILE A 145 9.31 11.33 -11.93
N SER A 146 8.25 12.05 -11.60
CA SER A 146 7.60 11.95 -10.31
C SER A 146 6.09 12.05 -10.45
N VAL A 147 5.42 11.48 -9.46
CA VAL A 147 3.99 11.51 -9.27
C VAL A 147 3.71 12.15 -7.93
N ARG A 148 2.86 13.18 -7.90
CA ARG A 148 2.31 13.73 -6.67
C ARG A 148 1.01 13.02 -6.31
N VAL A 149 0.94 12.50 -5.08
CA VAL A 149 -0.25 11.87 -4.50
C VAL A 149 -0.75 12.70 -3.30
N GLY A 150 -2.06 12.63 -3.03
CA GLY A 150 -2.67 13.27 -1.84
C GLY A 150 -2.87 14.78 -1.94
N GLU A 151 -2.91 15.33 -3.16
CA GLU A 151 -3.06 16.76 -3.44
C GLU A 151 -4.54 17.15 -3.62
N ASN A 152 -4.93 18.36 -3.20
CA ASN A 152 -6.24 18.95 -3.49
C ASN A 152 -6.15 20.41 -3.95
N ASP A 153 -5.31 21.26 -3.33
CA ASP A 153 -5.00 22.60 -3.82
C ASP A 153 -3.48 22.80 -3.99
N ILE A 154 -3.02 22.78 -5.23
CA ILE A 154 -1.60 22.91 -5.60
C ILE A 154 -0.92 24.22 -5.12
N ASN A 155 -1.70 25.20 -4.68
CA ASN A 155 -1.19 26.46 -4.15
C ASN A 155 -1.01 26.45 -2.63
N GLN A 156 -1.43 25.37 -1.96
CA GLN A 156 -1.32 25.18 -0.52
C GLN A 156 -0.38 24.01 -0.20
N PRO A 157 0.47 24.14 0.83
CA PRO A 157 1.31 23.02 1.27
C PRO A 157 0.53 21.99 2.10
N ILE A 158 -0.59 22.40 2.71
CA ILE A 158 -1.44 21.57 3.58
C ILE A 158 -2.89 21.94 3.27
N ASP A 159 -3.68 20.94 2.88
CA ASP A 159 -5.08 21.10 2.53
C ASP A 159 -5.98 20.75 3.71
N CYS A 160 -6.94 21.63 4.03
CA CYS A 160 -7.87 21.41 5.13
C CYS A 160 -9.33 21.62 4.70
N ASN A 161 -10.21 20.72 5.14
CA ASN A 161 -11.64 20.97 5.23
C ASN A 161 -11.97 21.68 6.56
N VAL A 162 -13.15 22.26 6.66
CA VAL A 162 -13.74 22.69 7.94
C VAL A 162 -14.92 21.79 8.28
N VAL A 163 -14.84 21.08 9.39
CA VAL A 163 -15.87 20.15 9.88
C VAL A 163 -16.26 20.56 11.30
N ASP A 164 -17.52 20.91 11.52
CA ASP A 164 -18.04 21.38 12.81
C ASP A 164 -17.26 22.56 13.42
N GLY A 165 -16.69 23.41 12.56
CA GLY A 165 -15.88 24.57 12.96
C GLY A 165 -14.41 24.28 13.24
N GLU A 166 -14.00 23.01 13.18
CA GLU A 166 -12.62 22.56 13.38
C GLU A 166 -11.95 22.18 12.04
N PRO A 167 -10.63 22.39 11.92
CA PRO A 167 -9.89 22.02 10.71
C PRO A 167 -9.64 20.50 10.65
N ASP A 168 -10.04 19.88 9.54
CA ASP A 168 -9.72 18.49 9.20
C ASP A 168 -8.75 18.49 8.01
N CYS A 169 -7.46 18.32 8.30
CA CYS A 169 -6.37 18.53 7.36
C CYS A 169 -5.74 17.23 6.85
N ALA A 170 -5.43 17.21 5.56
CA ALA A 170 -4.60 16.17 4.97
C ALA A 170 -3.14 16.34 5.38
N PRO A 171 -2.38 15.23 5.48
CA PRO A 171 -0.92 15.30 5.42
C PRO A 171 -0.47 15.99 4.13
N ALA A 172 0.76 16.52 4.14
CA ALA A 172 1.35 17.10 2.94
C ALA A 172 1.36 16.10 1.76
N PRO A 173 1.15 16.56 0.52
CA PRO A 173 1.27 15.73 -0.66
C PRO A 173 2.64 15.06 -0.74
N GLN A 174 2.69 13.86 -1.31
CA GLN A 174 3.93 13.11 -1.47
C GLN A 174 4.33 13.10 -2.95
N ASP A 175 5.58 13.49 -3.22
CA ASP A 175 6.18 13.36 -4.54
C ASP A 175 7.01 12.07 -4.59
N ILE A 176 6.58 11.12 -5.41
CA ILE A 176 7.18 9.78 -5.52
C ILE A 176 7.76 9.60 -6.91
N ASN A 177 9.01 9.15 -7.00
CA ASN A 177 9.67 8.92 -8.28
C ASN A 177 9.06 7.75 -9.05
N VAL A 178 9.16 7.83 -10.38
CA VAL A 178 8.76 6.76 -11.29
C VAL A 178 9.95 5.84 -11.56
N GLU A 179 9.89 4.60 -11.07
CA GLU A 179 10.87 3.54 -11.34
C GLU A 179 10.77 3.06 -12.80
N GLN A 180 9.55 2.87 -13.31
CA GLN A 180 9.32 2.28 -14.63
C GLN A 180 8.06 2.81 -15.30
N ILE A 181 8.14 3.07 -16.60
CA ILE A 181 7.01 3.41 -17.46
C ILE A 181 6.68 2.20 -18.34
N ILE A 182 5.43 1.75 -18.29
CA ILE A 182 4.91 0.60 -19.05
C ILE A 182 3.79 1.10 -19.95
N ARG A 183 4.14 1.54 -21.15
CA ARG A 183 3.16 1.94 -22.17
C ARG A 183 2.57 0.71 -22.84
N HIS A 184 1.29 0.77 -23.19
CA HIS A 184 0.67 -0.33 -23.93
C HIS A 184 1.42 -0.60 -25.25
N PRO A 185 1.82 -1.85 -25.56
CA PRO A 185 2.67 -2.17 -26.71
C PRO A 185 2.01 -1.84 -28.06
N GLY A 186 0.68 -1.96 -28.13
CA GLY A 186 -0.11 -1.56 -29.29
C GLY A 186 -0.51 -0.08 -29.35
N HIS A 187 0.05 0.78 -28.49
CA HIS A 187 -0.30 2.20 -28.49
C HIS A 187 0.08 2.88 -29.81
N SER A 188 -0.79 3.76 -30.31
CA SER A 188 -0.52 4.57 -31.50
C SER A 188 -0.87 6.03 -31.26
N ASP A 189 0.14 6.91 -31.29
CA ASP A 189 -0.08 8.35 -31.11
C ASP A 189 -0.92 9.00 -32.20
N ARG A 190 -0.79 8.48 -33.42
CA ARG A 190 -1.52 8.99 -34.57
C ARG A 190 -3.00 8.66 -34.50
N SER A 191 -3.32 7.42 -34.14
CA SER A 191 -4.71 6.94 -34.13
C SER A 191 -5.36 6.96 -32.75
N LYS A 192 -4.60 7.32 -31.70
CA LYS A 192 -4.99 7.28 -30.28
C LYS A 192 -5.50 5.91 -29.81
N LYS A 193 -5.16 4.84 -30.53
CA LYS A 193 -5.50 3.47 -30.12
C LYS A 193 -4.65 3.05 -28.95
N ASN A 194 -5.26 2.28 -28.04
CA ASN A 194 -4.65 1.75 -26.83
C ASN A 194 -3.95 2.83 -25.99
N ASP A 195 -4.66 3.94 -25.76
CA ASP A 195 -4.17 5.10 -25.03
C ASP A 195 -4.13 4.88 -23.51
N ILE A 196 -3.27 3.95 -23.10
CA ILE A 196 -3.13 3.50 -21.72
C ILE A 196 -1.67 3.18 -21.40
N ALA A 197 -1.25 3.53 -20.18
CA ALA A 197 0.06 3.24 -19.64
C ALA A 197 -0.01 3.05 -18.12
N LEU A 198 0.93 2.28 -17.58
CA LEU A 198 1.18 2.16 -16.15
C LEU A 198 2.52 2.81 -15.79
N LEU A 199 2.54 3.53 -14.67
CA LEU A 199 3.75 4.00 -14.02
C LEU A 199 3.96 3.16 -12.76
N ARG A 200 5.15 2.59 -12.61
CA ARG A 200 5.58 1.91 -11.39
C ARG A 200 6.35 2.89 -10.52
N LEU A 201 5.93 3.03 -9.28
CA LEU A 201 6.53 3.94 -8.29
C LEU A 201 7.61 3.23 -7.46
N GLU A 202 8.57 3.99 -6.94
CA GLU A 202 9.63 3.50 -6.02
C GLU A 202 9.12 2.90 -4.70
#